data_AF-A0A504BWZ6-F1
#
_entry.id   AF-A0A504BWZ6-F1
#
_cell.length_a   1.000
_cell.length_b   1.000
_cell.length_c   1.000
_cell.angle_alpha   90.00
_cell.angle_beta   90.00
_cell.angle_gamma   90.00
#
_symmetry.space_group_name_H-M   'P 1'
#
loop_
_entity.id
_entity.type
_entity.pdbx_description
1 polymer ?
#
loop_
_entity_poly.entity_id
_entity_poly.type
_entity_poly.pdbx_seq_one_letter_code
_entity_poly.pdbx_strand_id
1 'polypeptide(L)'
;MIIDAHLHTSGQETTDGVLQSLDEAGVDIAFLLAPFLTAPYSLDDRASLRAGNRYLSELVKHHPERLVGFAVVNPLHPQAAEDLEEAAALPGIRALKMVPTGWYPYDDCAHRVYEVAARLELPILFHSGIFIDGRSGRYCRPSFYEAVRDHPGLRVTLAHLGWPWCDEANAVGVIDRINGVPPAESQFRFDLSFGPPPIYRAEVFRKALDVIGPRSLQFGSDRFLPCPGAHIRSAMDEVTELLDELGVTHNDREAIMGGTAAEWLRLPTAKESA
;
A
#
# COMPACT_ATOMS: atom_id res chain seq x y z
N MET A 1 -17.19 4.40 -5.25
CA MET A 1 -16.40 3.21 -4.89
C MET A 1 -15.34 3.64 -3.90
N ILE A 2 -15.25 2.97 -2.76
CA ILE A 2 -14.26 3.17 -1.71
C ILE A 2 -13.32 1.97 -1.66
N ILE A 3 -12.02 2.24 -1.68
CA ILE A 3 -10.99 1.21 -1.54
C ILE A 3 -10.13 1.52 -0.33
N ASP A 4 -10.06 0.59 0.62
CA ASP A 4 -9.05 0.63 1.66
C ASP A 4 -7.78 -0.07 1.16
N ALA A 5 -6.79 0.72 0.77
CA ALA A 5 -5.58 0.22 0.12
C ALA A 5 -4.49 -0.27 1.10
N HIS A 6 -4.77 -0.33 2.41
CA HIS A 6 -3.76 -0.73 3.39
C HIS A 6 -4.41 -1.33 4.65
N LEU A 7 -4.63 -2.64 4.66
CA LEU A 7 -5.10 -3.39 5.83
C LEU A 7 -4.14 -4.53 6.20
N HIS A 8 -3.76 -4.59 7.47
CA HIS A 8 -2.91 -5.65 8.00
C HIS A 8 -3.73 -6.86 8.45
N THR A 9 -3.31 -8.05 8.04
CA THR A 9 -3.84 -9.31 8.59
C THR A 9 -2.94 -9.83 9.71
N SER A 10 -3.53 -10.54 10.65
CA SER A 10 -2.90 -11.19 11.80
C SER A 10 -2.70 -12.69 11.58
N GLY A 11 -3.42 -13.29 10.63
CA GLY A 11 -3.43 -14.73 10.39
C GLY A 11 -4.50 -15.50 11.17
N GLN A 12 -5.46 -14.79 11.76
CA GLN A 12 -6.58 -15.35 12.52
C GLN A 12 -7.95 -14.94 11.95
N GLU A 13 -7.95 -14.24 10.82
CA GLU A 13 -9.16 -13.80 10.14
C GLU A 13 -9.92 -14.98 9.53
N THR A 14 -11.24 -14.83 9.48
CA THR A 14 -12.11 -15.56 8.55
C THR A 14 -12.53 -14.63 7.43
N THR A 15 -12.73 -15.16 6.22
CA THR A 15 -13.17 -14.36 5.06
C THR A 15 -14.47 -13.61 5.36
N ASP A 16 -15.47 -14.28 5.94
CA ASP A 16 -16.74 -13.67 6.32
C ASP A 16 -16.58 -12.55 7.35
N GLY A 17 -15.68 -12.72 8.32
CA GLY A 17 -15.41 -11.71 9.33
C GLY A 17 -14.76 -10.46 8.74
N VAL A 18 -13.86 -10.62 7.76
CA VAL A 18 -13.29 -9.48 7.03
C VAL A 18 -14.37 -8.77 6.23
N LEU A 19 -15.15 -9.51 5.43
CA LEU A 19 -16.22 -8.93 4.61
C LEU A 19 -17.26 -8.19 5.46
N GLN A 20 -17.63 -8.74 6.62
CA GLN A 20 -18.52 -8.06 7.57
C GLN A 20 -17.94 -6.72 8.03
N SER A 21 -16.67 -6.67 8.42
CA SER A 21 -16.02 -5.43 8.82
C SER A 21 -15.97 -4.40 7.69
N LEU A 22 -15.77 -4.82 6.45
CA LEU A 22 -15.79 -3.94 5.28
C LEU A 22 -17.20 -3.39 5.01
N ASP A 23 -18.22 -4.25 5.06
CA ASP A 23 -19.61 -3.86 4.85
C ASP A 23 -20.08 -2.87 5.93
N GLU A 24 -19.74 -3.11 7.20
CA GLU A 24 -20.00 -2.20 8.31
C GLU A 24 -19.29 -0.84 8.15
N ALA A 25 -18.10 -0.84 7.55
CA ALA A 25 -17.33 0.39 7.30
C ALA A 25 -17.81 1.15 6.04
N GLY A 26 -18.46 0.46 5.10
CA GLY A 26 -18.77 1.00 3.77
C GLY A 26 -17.60 0.96 2.80
N VAL A 27 -16.73 -0.06 2.91
CA VAL A 27 -15.59 -0.29 2.02
C VAL A 27 -15.96 -1.31 0.93
N ASP A 28 -15.81 -0.92 -0.33
CA ASP A 28 -16.12 -1.78 -1.47
C ASP A 28 -14.99 -2.79 -1.73
N ILE A 29 -13.72 -2.37 -1.67
CA ILE A 29 -12.57 -3.24 -1.93
C ILE A 29 -11.49 -3.03 -0.86
N ALA A 30 -10.87 -4.11 -0.41
CA ALA A 30 -9.79 -4.07 0.57
C ALA A 30 -8.50 -4.69 0.02
N PHE A 31 -7.38 -4.01 0.25
CA PHE A 31 -6.04 -4.54 0.00
C PHE A 31 -5.49 -5.12 1.31
N LEU A 32 -5.39 -6.44 1.34
CA LEU A 32 -4.98 -7.19 2.53
C LEU A 32 -3.51 -7.57 2.41
N LEU A 33 -2.72 -7.18 3.40
CA LEU A 33 -1.31 -7.50 3.50
C LEU A 33 -1.14 -8.85 4.20
N ALA A 34 -0.31 -9.74 3.65
CA ALA A 34 -0.02 -11.03 4.26
C ALA A 34 0.48 -10.85 5.71
N PRO A 35 0.20 -11.76 6.65
CA PRO A 35 0.59 -11.56 8.03
C PRO A 35 2.10 -11.72 8.18
N PHE A 36 2.74 -10.74 8.84
CA PHE A 36 4.17 -10.77 9.22
C PHE A 36 4.46 -10.03 10.54
N LEU A 37 3.46 -9.36 11.12
CA LEU A 37 3.59 -8.54 12.33
C LEU A 37 3.03 -9.24 13.59
N THR A 38 2.23 -10.29 13.42
CA THR A 38 1.58 -11.00 14.52
C THR A 38 2.06 -12.44 14.57
N ALA A 39 2.46 -12.91 15.76
CA ALA A 39 2.84 -14.29 15.96
C ALA A 39 1.71 -15.25 15.50
N PRO A 40 2.03 -16.38 14.85
CA PRO A 40 3.36 -16.94 14.65
C PRO A 40 4.11 -16.37 13.43
N TYR A 41 3.57 -15.36 12.76
CA TYR A 41 4.17 -14.78 11.56
C TYR A 41 5.31 -13.82 11.89
N SER A 42 6.36 -13.83 11.06
CA SER A 42 7.56 -13.00 11.24
C SER A 42 8.14 -12.56 9.90
N LEU A 43 8.58 -11.30 9.83
CA LEU A 43 9.26 -10.72 8.67
C LEU A 43 10.68 -11.27 8.46
N ASP A 44 11.32 -11.78 9.51
CA ASP A 44 12.71 -12.25 9.46
C ASP A 44 12.81 -13.75 9.11
N ASP A 45 11.70 -14.49 9.17
CA ASP A 45 11.68 -15.92 8.88
C ASP A 45 11.06 -16.21 7.51
N ARG A 46 11.87 -16.74 6.59
CA ARG A 46 11.45 -17.08 5.22
C ARG A 46 10.28 -18.06 5.20
N ALA A 47 10.30 -19.09 6.05
CA ALA A 47 9.25 -20.11 6.06
C ALA A 47 7.92 -19.50 6.53
N SER A 48 7.98 -18.63 7.54
CA SER A 48 6.88 -17.83 8.04
C SER A 48 6.25 -16.94 6.96
N LEU A 49 7.06 -16.19 6.20
CA LEU A 49 6.58 -15.36 5.08
C LEU A 49 5.87 -16.19 4.00
N ARG A 50 6.44 -17.33 3.61
CA ARG A 50 5.81 -18.26 2.66
C ARG A 50 4.48 -18.81 3.19
N ALA A 51 4.39 -19.09 4.49
CA ALA A 51 3.15 -19.52 5.13
C ALA A 51 2.11 -18.39 5.16
N GLY A 52 2.53 -17.15 5.47
CA GLY A 52 1.67 -15.97 5.46
C GLY A 52 1.08 -15.67 4.08
N ASN A 53 1.89 -15.77 3.02
CA ASN A 53 1.41 -15.58 1.64
C ASN A 53 0.36 -16.63 1.25
N ARG A 54 0.56 -17.90 1.65
CA ARG A 54 -0.44 -18.97 1.44
C ARG A 54 -1.71 -18.72 2.24
N TYR A 55 -1.58 -18.36 3.51
CA TYR A 55 -2.73 -18.00 4.34
C TYR A 55 -3.56 -16.89 3.69
N LEU A 56 -2.90 -15.82 3.24
CA LEU A 56 -3.57 -14.70 2.59
C LEU A 56 -4.29 -15.13 1.32
N SER A 57 -3.64 -15.93 0.47
CA SER A 57 -4.26 -16.45 -0.75
C SER A 57 -5.55 -17.22 -0.44
N GLU A 58 -5.51 -18.12 0.56
CA GLU A 58 -6.70 -18.85 1.00
C GLU A 58 -7.82 -17.92 1.50
N LEU A 59 -7.47 -16.84 2.21
CA LEU A 59 -8.41 -15.86 2.72
C LEU A 59 -9.14 -15.10 1.59
N VAL A 60 -8.47 -14.78 0.49
CA VAL A 60 -8.98 -13.85 -0.54
C VAL A 60 -9.45 -14.51 -1.84
N LYS A 61 -8.98 -15.72 -2.16
CA LYS A 61 -9.12 -16.32 -3.51
C LYS A 61 -10.56 -16.49 -4.02
N HIS A 62 -11.55 -16.54 -3.12
CA HIS A 62 -12.95 -16.73 -3.48
C HIS A 62 -13.76 -15.43 -3.60
N HIS A 63 -13.13 -14.28 -3.30
CA HIS A 63 -13.77 -12.96 -3.37
C HIS A 63 -12.88 -11.92 -4.08
N PRO A 64 -12.38 -12.20 -5.30
CA PRO A 64 -11.45 -11.32 -6.00
C PRO A 64 -12.03 -9.95 -6.35
N GLU A 65 -13.35 -9.78 -6.29
CA GLU A 65 -14.08 -8.53 -6.48
C GLU A 65 -14.12 -7.63 -5.24
N ARG A 66 -13.83 -8.19 -4.05
CA ARG A 66 -13.83 -7.48 -2.76
C ARG A 66 -12.45 -7.44 -2.10
N LEU A 67 -11.66 -8.51 -2.25
CA LEU A 67 -10.44 -8.73 -1.49
C LEU A 67 -9.25 -8.93 -2.44
N VAL A 68 -8.19 -8.15 -2.21
CA VAL A 68 -6.97 -8.21 -3.02
C VAL A 68 -5.77 -8.48 -2.13
N GLY A 69 -5.02 -9.53 -2.43
CA GLY A 69 -3.89 -9.97 -1.62
C GLY A 69 -2.56 -9.33 -2.02
N PHE A 70 -1.82 -8.84 -1.03
CA PHE A 70 -0.46 -8.33 -1.15
C PHE A 70 0.48 -9.31 -0.46
N ALA A 71 1.27 -10.02 -1.27
CA ALA A 71 2.30 -10.90 -0.74
C ALA A 71 3.37 -10.09 0.01
N VAL A 72 4.14 -10.74 0.86
CA VAL A 72 5.29 -10.16 1.56
C VAL A 72 6.51 -11.03 1.33
N VAL A 73 7.62 -10.41 0.98
CA VAL A 73 8.95 -11.04 0.93
C VAL A 73 9.97 -10.15 1.65
N ASN A 74 11.04 -10.75 2.14
CA ASN A 74 12.17 -10.04 2.71
C ASN A 74 13.39 -10.21 1.79
N PRO A 75 13.89 -9.13 1.14
CA PRO A 75 14.97 -9.22 0.16
C PRO A 75 16.31 -9.69 0.74
N LEU A 76 16.47 -9.67 2.08
CA LEU A 76 17.64 -10.22 2.74
C LEU A 76 17.78 -11.74 2.56
N HIS A 77 16.68 -12.45 2.28
CA HIS A 77 16.76 -13.86 1.92
C HIS A 77 17.29 -14.00 0.49
N PRO A 78 18.33 -14.83 0.23
CA PRO A 78 18.88 -15.02 -1.10
C PRO A 78 17.83 -15.43 -2.16
N GLN A 79 16.80 -16.17 -1.74
CA GLN A 79 15.69 -16.68 -2.56
C GLN A 79 14.48 -15.74 -2.65
N ALA A 80 14.55 -14.50 -2.15
CA ALA A 80 13.38 -13.61 -2.11
C ALA A 80 12.74 -13.37 -3.49
N ALA A 81 13.55 -13.35 -4.56
CA ALA A 81 13.06 -13.26 -5.93
C ALA A 81 12.23 -14.49 -6.34
N GLU A 82 12.72 -15.70 -6.05
CA GLU A 82 12.00 -16.97 -6.30
C GLU A 82 10.74 -17.05 -5.45
N ASP A 83 10.83 -16.66 -4.17
CA ASP A 83 9.68 -16.64 -3.26
C ASP A 83 8.60 -15.66 -3.72
N LEU A 84 8.98 -14.55 -4.38
CA LEU A 84 8.02 -13.62 -4.98
C LEU A 84 7.31 -14.24 -6.17
N GLU A 85 8.02 -14.95 -7.06
CA GLU A 85 7.40 -15.65 -8.19
C GLU A 85 6.39 -16.70 -7.70
N GLU A 86 6.77 -17.49 -6.69
CA GLU A 86 5.86 -18.46 -6.09
C GLU A 86 4.64 -17.79 -5.45
N ALA A 87 4.83 -16.68 -4.73
CA ALA A 87 3.73 -15.97 -4.10
C ALA A 87 2.80 -15.30 -5.13
N ALA A 88 3.36 -14.74 -6.21
CA ALA A 88 2.58 -14.12 -7.28
C ALA A 88 1.75 -15.14 -8.07
N ALA A 89 2.14 -16.42 -8.08
CA ALA A 89 1.36 -17.50 -8.67
C ALA A 89 0.18 -17.97 -7.80
N LEU A 90 0.10 -17.53 -6.54
CA LEU A 90 -1.00 -17.90 -5.65
C LEU A 90 -2.30 -17.15 -6.04
N PRO A 91 -3.47 -17.82 -6.03
CA PRO A 91 -4.74 -17.18 -6.34
C PRO A 91 -5.02 -15.96 -5.46
N GLY A 92 -5.46 -14.87 -6.09
CA GLY A 92 -5.85 -13.62 -5.41
C GLY A 92 -4.69 -12.72 -4.95
N ILE A 93 -3.42 -13.16 -5.11
CA ILE A 93 -2.26 -12.28 -4.94
C ILE A 93 -2.12 -11.39 -6.18
N ARG A 94 -2.04 -10.08 -5.97
CA ARG A 94 -2.02 -9.08 -7.05
C ARG A 94 -1.00 -7.97 -6.85
N ALA A 95 -0.34 -7.92 -5.70
CA ALA A 95 0.66 -6.92 -5.38
C ALA A 95 1.65 -7.46 -4.34
N LEU A 96 2.68 -6.66 -4.06
CA LEU A 96 3.71 -6.94 -3.07
C LEU A 96 3.73 -5.84 -2.01
N LYS A 97 3.88 -6.22 -0.75
CA LYS A 97 4.25 -5.34 0.37
C LYS A 97 5.71 -5.60 0.72
N MET A 98 6.49 -4.54 0.78
CA MET A 98 7.88 -4.58 1.27
C MET A 98 8.07 -3.63 2.44
N VAL A 99 8.89 -4.06 3.39
CA VAL A 99 9.18 -3.32 4.63
C VAL A 99 10.71 -3.27 4.81
N PRO A 100 11.35 -2.13 4.52
CA PRO A 100 12.80 -1.97 4.73
C PRO A 100 13.20 -2.10 6.20
N THR A 101 13.73 -3.27 6.58
CA THR A 101 14.28 -3.57 7.91
C THR A 101 15.58 -4.34 7.75
N GLY A 102 16.71 -3.65 7.85
CA GLY A 102 18.04 -4.25 7.68
C GLY A 102 18.60 -4.15 6.26
N TRP A 103 17.89 -3.49 5.35
CA TRP A 103 18.28 -3.25 3.95
C TRP A 103 17.73 -1.90 3.50
N TYR A 104 18.42 -1.21 2.61
CA TYR A 104 17.96 0.02 1.97
C TYR A 104 17.31 -0.27 0.61
N PRO A 105 16.34 0.55 0.18
CA PRO A 105 15.72 0.40 -1.15
C PRO A 105 16.69 0.39 -2.34
N TYR A 106 17.88 0.95 -2.21
CA TYR A 106 18.93 0.94 -3.23
C TYR A 106 19.92 -0.24 -3.14
N ASP A 107 19.73 -1.16 -2.19
CA ASP A 107 20.62 -2.32 -2.07
C ASP A 107 20.33 -3.36 -3.18
N ASP A 108 21.38 -4.03 -3.67
CA ASP A 108 21.26 -5.09 -4.69
C ASP A 108 20.23 -6.17 -4.32
N CYS A 109 20.08 -6.45 -3.01
CA CYS A 109 19.11 -7.42 -2.53
C CYS A 109 17.67 -7.00 -2.85
N ALA A 110 17.36 -5.70 -2.80
CA ALA A 110 16.07 -5.13 -3.15
C ALA A 110 15.87 -5.09 -4.66
N HIS A 111 16.88 -4.68 -5.43
CA HIS A 111 16.83 -4.65 -6.90
C HIS A 111 16.47 -6.01 -7.50
N ARG A 112 17.01 -7.12 -6.97
CA ARG A 112 16.63 -8.49 -7.41
C ARG A 112 15.14 -8.78 -7.27
N VAL A 113 14.48 -8.22 -6.25
CA VAL A 113 13.03 -8.35 -6.06
C VAL A 113 12.29 -7.41 -7.02
N TYR A 114 12.80 -6.21 -7.25
CA TYR A 114 12.21 -5.23 -8.17
C TYR A 114 12.19 -5.73 -9.62
N GLU A 115 13.25 -6.42 -10.07
CA GLU A 115 13.32 -7.03 -11.40
C GLU A 115 12.18 -8.04 -11.62
N VAL A 116 11.92 -8.89 -10.63
CA VAL A 116 10.83 -9.87 -10.68
C VAL A 116 9.47 -9.17 -10.63
N ALA A 117 9.30 -8.21 -9.72
CA ALA A 117 8.06 -7.45 -9.60
C ALA A 117 7.73 -6.70 -10.91
N ALA A 118 8.72 -6.05 -11.52
CA ALA A 118 8.57 -5.37 -12.81
C ALA A 118 8.19 -6.34 -13.93
N ARG A 119 8.89 -7.48 -14.04
CA ARG A 119 8.60 -8.52 -15.04
C ARG A 119 7.18 -9.07 -14.91
N LEU A 120 6.69 -9.26 -13.69
CA LEU A 120 5.35 -9.77 -13.40
C LEU A 120 4.28 -8.67 -13.40
N GLU A 121 4.65 -7.42 -13.72
CA GLU A 121 3.83 -6.22 -13.55
C GLU A 121 3.20 -6.10 -12.15
N LEU A 122 3.86 -6.63 -11.12
CA LEU A 122 3.36 -6.68 -9.76
C LEU A 122 3.71 -5.37 -9.03
N PRO A 123 2.71 -4.55 -8.67
CA PRO A 123 2.97 -3.27 -8.04
C PRO A 123 3.37 -3.44 -6.56
N ILE A 124 4.19 -2.53 -6.04
CA ILE A 124 4.77 -2.63 -4.68
C ILE A 124 4.25 -1.52 -3.77
N LEU A 125 3.64 -1.89 -2.64
CA LEU A 125 3.44 -1.01 -1.51
C LEU A 125 4.66 -1.09 -0.58
N PHE A 126 5.38 0.01 -0.39
CA PHE A 126 6.44 0.09 0.61
C PHE A 126 5.90 0.70 1.90
N HIS A 127 6.29 0.14 3.05
CA HIS A 127 6.32 0.95 4.25
C HIS A 127 7.37 2.06 4.07
N SER A 128 7.03 3.32 4.36
CA SER A 128 7.92 4.49 4.31
C SER A 128 7.70 5.38 5.53
N GLY A 129 8.77 5.96 6.08
CA GLY A 129 8.71 6.75 7.30
C GLY A 129 9.16 6.00 8.56
N ILE A 130 8.87 6.59 9.73
CA ILE A 130 9.25 6.04 11.03
C ILE A 130 8.15 5.09 11.54
N PHE A 131 8.55 3.91 12.00
CA PHE A 131 7.63 2.95 12.60
C PHE A 131 7.07 3.47 13.93
N ILE A 132 5.75 3.39 14.08
CA ILE A 132 5.05 3.77 15.32
C ILE A 132 5.36 2.83 16.48
N ASP A 133 5.79 1.60 16.18
CA ASP A 133 6.19 0.59 17.18
C ASP A 133 7.62 0.79 17.74
N GLY A 134 8.34 1.81 17.28
CA GLY A 134 9.68 2.15 17.75
C GLY A 134 10.82 1.43 17.02
N ARG A 135 10.55 0.57 16.03
CA ARG A 135 11.59 0.04 15.15
C ARG A 135 12.29 1.16 14.38
N SER A 136 13.57 0.95 14.06
CA SER A 136 14.35 1.95 13.34
C SER A 136 13.82 2.15 11.91
N GLY A 137 13.26 3.33 11.63
CA GLY A 137 12.86 3.75 10.27
C GLY A 137 14.01 4.23 9.39
N ARG A 138 15.28 4.00 9.79
CA ARG A 138 16.46 4.53 9.07
C ARG A 138 16.57 4.06 7.63
N TYR A 139 15.89 2.99 7.26
CA TYR A 139 15.87 2.42 5.92
C TYR A 139 14.70 2.93 5.07
N CYS A 140 13.76 3.65 5.68
CA CYS A 140 12.44 3.94 5.12
C CYS A 140 12.28 5.40 4.67
N ARG A 141 13.40 6.14 4.55
CA ARG A 141 13.40 7.54 4.12
C ARG A 141 12.99 7.64 2.64
N PRO A 142 12.05 8.53 2.25
CA PRO A 142 11.50 8.58 0.89
C PRO A 142 12.53 8.71 -0.23
N SER A 143 13.60 9.50 -0.02
CA SER A 143 14.69 9.66 -1.00
C SER A 143 15.39 8.34 -1.38
N PHE A 144 15.37 7.31 -0.54
CA PHE A 144 15.99 6.03 -0.89
C PHE A 144 15.21 5.27 -1.95
N TYR A 145 13.90 5.47 -2.05
CA TYR A 145 13.06 4.77 -3.04
C TYR A 145 13.25 5.32 -4.45
N GLU A 146 14.01 6.41 -4.66
CA GLU A 146 14.40 6.87 -6.00
C GLU A 146 15.08 5.76 -6.82
N ALA A 147 15.72 4.79 -6.16
CA ALA A 147 16.31 3.61 -6.80
C ALA A 147 15.31 2.75 -7.60
N VAL A 148 14.02 2.83 -7.29
CA VAL A 148 12.96 2.17 -8.07
C VAL A 148 12.90 2.70 -9.51
N ARG A 149 13.40 3.91 -9.78
CA ARG A 149 13.46 4.50 -11.12
C ARG A 149 14.37 3.72 -12.08
N ASP A 150 15.28 2.90 -11.56
CA ASP A 150 16.10 1.98 -12.36
C ASP A 150 15.28 0.82 -12.96
N HIS A 151 14.03 0.64 -12.50
CA HIS A 151 13.07 -0.35 -12.98
C HIS A 151 11.87 0.32 -13.65
N PRO A 152 12.04 0.89 -14.87
CA PRO A 152 10.97 1.59 -15.56
C PRO A 152 9.77 0.66 -15.79
N GLY A 153 8.57 1.13 -15.44
CA GLY A 153 7.33 0.37 -15.52
C GLY A 153 6.89 -0.29 -14.21
N LEU A 154 7.77 -0.38 -13.21
CA LEU A 154 7.39 -0.83 -11.86
C LEU A 154 6.57 0.26 -11.17
N ARG A 155 5.33 -0.06 -10.78
CA ARG A 155 4.45 0.87 -10.05
C ARG A 155 4.63 0.68 -8.56
N VAL A 156 4.77 1.78 -7.82
CA VAL A 156 5.00 1.73 -6.37
C VAL A 156 4.13 2.72 -5.62
N THR A 157 3.81 2.37 -4.37
CA THR A 157 3.14 3.25 -3.41
C THR A 157 4.02 3.37 -2.18
N LEU A 158 4.28 4.60 -1.71
CA LEU A 158 4.91 4.84 -0.42
C LEU A 158 3.83 5.11 0.64
N ALA A 159 3.81 4.29 1.69
CA ALA A 159 2.87 4.44 2.79
C ALA A 159 3.11 5.70 3.62
N HIS A 160 2.09 6.12 4.35
CA HIS A 160 2.18 7.11 5.44
C HIS A 160 2.66 8.50 5.01
N LEU A 161 2.58 8.83 3.71
CA LEU A 161 3.25 9.99 3.09
C LEU A 161 4.72 10.15 3.54
N GLY A 162 5.41 9.05 3.86
CA GLY A 162 6.80 9.05 4.30
C GLY A 162 7.07 9.74 5.64
N TRP A 163 6.08 9.91 6.52
CA TRP A 163 6.21 10.64 7.79
C TRP A 163 7.47 10.23 8.61
N PRO A 164 8.32 11.18 9.07
CA PRO A 164 8.16 12.63 9.04
C PRO A 164 8.75 13.34 7.82
N TRP A 165 9.33 12.60 6.88
CA TRP A 165 10.01 13.15 5.69
C TRP A 165 9.03 13.44 4.55
N CYS A 166 7.87 14.01 4.85
CA CYS A 166 6.80 14.21 3.86
C CYS A 166 7.22 15.14 2.71
N ASP A 167 8.11 16.10 2.96
CA ASP A 167 8.65 16.96 1.90
C ASP A 167 9.56 16.18 0.93
N GLU A 168 10.26 15.14 1.41
CA GLU A 168 11.01 14.23 0.52
C GLU A 168 10.07 13.31 -0.26
N ALA A 169 9.00 12.82 0.36
CA ALA A 169 7.98 12.05 -0.34
C ALA A 169 7.37 12.88 -1.50
N ASN A 170 7.04 14.14 -1.23
CA ASN A 170 6.58 15.09 -2.24
C ASN A 170 7.64 15.32 -3.33
N ALA A 171 8.91 15.50 -2.97
CA ALA A 171 10.00 15.68 -3.92
C ALA A 171 10.20 14.46 -4.83
N VAL A 172 10.08 13.23 -4.30
CA VAL A 172 10.15 12.00 -5.09
C VAL A 172 8.95 11.88 -6.04
N GLY A 173 7.75 12.20 -5.56
CA GLY A 173 6.52 12.06 -6.34
C GLY A 173 6.33 13.12 -7.42
N VAL A 174 6.84 14.35 -7.21
CA VAL A 174 6.61 15.46 -8.15
C VAL A 174 7.41 15.34 -9.45
N ILE A 175 8.47 14.53 -9.46
CA ILE A 175 9.35 14.38 -10.64
C ILE A 175 8.57 13.94 -11.88
N ASP A 176 7.68 12.94 -11.75
CA ASP A 176 6.91 12.43 -12.89
C ASP A 176 5.97 13.53 -13.43
N ARG A 177 5.36 14.31 -12.53
CA ARG A 177 4.53 15.47 -12.86
C ARG A 177 5.34 16.57 -13.56
N ILE A 178 6.54 16.89 -13.09
CA ILE A 178 7.45 17.87 -13.73
C ILE A 178 7.82 17.43 -15.15
N ASN A 179 8.01 16.13 -15.35
CA ASN A 179 8.31 15.53 -16.65
C ASN A 179 7.08 15.35 -17.56
N GLY A 180 5.89 15.80 -17.13
CA GLY A 180 4.66 15.71 -17.92
C GLY A 180 4.05 14.31 -18.00
N VAL A 181 4.45 13.38 -17.12
CA VAL A 181 3.87 12.03 -17.05
C VAL A 181 2.45 12.14 -16.49
N PRO A 182 1.43 11.55 -17.14
CA PRO A 182 0.07 11.52 -16.62
C PRO A 182 0.02 10.82 -15.24
N PRO A 183 -0.81 11.27 -14.29
CA PRO A 183 -0.90 10.62 -12.96
C PRO A 183 -1.18 9.10 -13.01
N ALA A 184 -1.94 8.66 -14.01
CA ALA A 184 -2.22 7.25 -14.26
C ALA A 184 -0.96 6.41 -14.53
N GLU A 185 0.03 7.01 -15.18
CA GLU A 185 1.29 6.41 -15.61
C GLU A 185 2.45 6.72 -14.64
N SER A 186 2.19 7.56 -13.63
CA SER A 186 3.17 7.89 -12.59
C SER A 186 3.66 6.62 -11.89
N GLN A 187 4.98 6.53 -11.73
CA GLN A 187 5.63 5.41 -11.10
C GLN A 187 5.33 5.38 -9.59
N PHE A 188 5.24 6.55 -8.97
CA PHE A 188 5.00 6.72 -7.54
C PHE A 188 3.58 7.17 -7.24
N ARG A 189 3.00 6.55 -6.20
CA ARG A 189 1.79 6.97 -5.50
C ARG A 189 2.05 6.99 -4.00
N PHE A 190 1.14 7.60 -3.25
CA PHE A 190 1.33 7.81 -1.82
C PHE A 190 0.05 7.46 -1.07
N ASP A 191 0.20 6.58 -0.10
CA ASP A 191 -0.85 6.22 0.81
C ASP A 191 -0.85 7.18 2.02
N LEU A 192 -2.05 7.55 2.46
CA LEU A 192 -2.29 8.50 3.56
C LEU A 192 -2.18 7.84 4.96
N SER A 193 -2.06 6.50 4.97
CA SER A 193 -2.09 5.51 6.06
C SER A 193 -1.45 5.90 7.37
N PHE A 194 -2.20 5.95 8.49
CA PHE A 194 -2.00 6.62 9.81
C PHE A 194 -1.21 7.94 9.84
N GLY A 195 -0.09 8.01 9.12
CA GLY A 195 0.49 9.21 8.58
C GLY A 195 1.00 10.18 9.65
N PRO A 196 1.08 11.48 9.33
CA PRO A 196 1.39 12.51 10.32
C PRO A 196 0.40 12.51 11.50
N PRO A 197 0.84 12.89 12.72
CA PRO A 197 -0.06 13.14 13.84
C PRO A 197 -1.03 14.30 13.53
N PRO A 198 -2.20 14.38 14.21
CA PRO A 198 -3.26 15.33 13.86
C PRO A 198 -2.81 16.78 13.65
N ILE A 199 -1.91 17.29 14.49
CA ILE A 199 -1.41 18.68 14.40
C ILE A 199 -0.63 18.99 13.11
N TYR A 200 -0.11 17.96 12.42
CA TYR A 200 0.63 18.10 11.16
C TYR A 200 -0.21 17.75 9.92
N ARG A 201 -1.34 17.03 10.09
CA ARG A 201 -2.07 16.40 8.97
C ARG A 201 -2.53 17.40 7.92
N ALA A 202 -3.24 18.46 8.33
CA ALA A 202 -3.77 19.45 7.39
C ALA A 202 -2.65 20.12 6.55
N GLU A 203 -1.52 20.47 7.18
CA GLU A 203 -0.39 21.06 6.47
C GLU A 203 0.26 20.07 5.48
N VAL A 204 0.50 18.83 5.92
CA VAL A 204 1.13 17.79 5.10
C VAL A 204 0.24 17.43 3.92
N PHE A 205 -1.07 17.23 4.14
CA PHE A 205 -2.01 16.87 3.08
C PHE A 205 -2.15 18.01 2.07
N ARG A 206 -2.26 19.27 2.54
CA ARG A 206 -2.28 20.44 1.65
C ARG A 206 -1.04 20.49 0.76
N LYS A 207 0.17 20.32 1.33
CA LYS A 207 1.41 20.26 0.54
C LYS A 207 1.39 19.13 -0.48
N ALA A 208 0.95 17.94 -0.10
CA ALA A 208 0.89 16.81 -1.02
C ALA A 208 -0.12 17.06 -2.17
N LEU A 209 -1.30 17.58 -1.86
CA LEU A 209 -2.31 17.98 -2.85
C LEU A 209 -1.76 19.02 -3.82
N ASP A 210 -1.09 20.06 -3.32
CA ASP A 210 -0.55 21.15 -4.13
C ASP A 210 0.65 20.70 -4.99
N VAL A 211 1.53 19.85 -4.45
CA VAL A 211 2.80 19.47 -5.07
C VAL A 211 2.64 18.27 -6.01
N ILE A 212 2.11 17.15 -5.51
CA ILE A 212 2.03 15.89 -6.27
C ILE A 212 0.64 15.64 -6.85
N GLY A 213 -0.40 16.34 -6.37
CA GLY A 213 -1.76 16.26 -6.89
C GLY A 213 -2.60 15.14 -6.28
N PRO A 214 -3.94 15.29 -6.27
CA PRO A 214 -4.86 14.35 -5.62
C PRO A 214 -4.83 12.95 -6.25
N ARG A 215 -4.59 12.85 -7.56
CA ARG A 215 -4.50 11.56 -8.28
C ARG A 215 -3.23 10.75 -7.98
N SER A 216 -2.29 11.32 -7.23
CA SER A 216 -1.10 10.61 -6.73
C SER A 216 -1.33 10.08 -5.31
N LEU A 217 -2.44 10.44 -4.67
CA LEU A 217 -2.79 10.08 -3.30
C LEU A 217 -3.86 8.98 -3.28
N GLN A 218 -3.77 8.07 -2.33
CA GLN A 218 -4.78 7.05 -2.10
C GLN A 218 -5.09 6.86 -0.62
N PHE A 219 -6.35 6.53 -0.34
CA PHE A 219 -6.79 6.10 0.98
C PHE A 219 -6.30 4.67 1.26
N GLY A 220 -5.69 4.50 2.42
CA GLY A 220 -5.69 3.26 3.19
C GLY A 220 -6.06 3.61 4.62
N SER A 221 -6.32 2.63 5.47
CA SER A 221 -6.61 2.88 6.89
C SER A 221 -5.45 2.52 7.82
N ASP A 222 -4.56 1.62 7.38
CA ASP A 222 -3.49 1.01 8.18
C ASP A 222 -4.04 0.36 9.47
N ARG A 223 -5.25 -0.20 9.40
CA ARG A 223 -5.86 -0.97 10.50
C ARG A 223 -5.43 -2.43 10.48
N PHE A 224 -5.56 -3.06 11.63
CA PHE A 224 -5.16 -4.44 11.88
C PHE A 224 -6.41 -5.29 12.07
N LEU A 225 -6.58 -6.29 11.22
CA LEU A 225 -7.65 -7.27 11.32
C LEU A 225 -7.25 -8.40 12.30
N PRO A 226 -8.24 -9.11 12.88
CA PRO A 226 -9.67 -8.78 12.87
C PRO A 226 -9.97 -7.53 13.72
N CYS A 227 -10.79 -6.62 13.18
CA CYS A 227 -11.27 -5.45 13.91
C CYS A 227 -12.72 -5.11 13.51
N PRO A 228 -13.51 -4.42 14.35
CA PRO A 228 -14.86 -3.97 13.98
C PRO A 228 -14.84 -2.99 12.82
N GLY A 229 -15.87 -2.98 11.97
CA GLY A 229 -15.95 -2.04 10.84
C GLY A 229 -15.91 -0.57 11.28
N ALA A 230 -16.42 -0.25 12.47
CA ALA A 230 -16.33 1.08 13.07
C ALA A 230 -14.88 1.60 13.20
N HIS A 231 -13.88 0.72 13.37
CA HIS A 231 -12.47 1.11 13.48
C HIS A 231 -11.85 1.49 12.12
N ILE A 232 -12.29 0.83 11.04
CA ILE A 232 -11.94 1.19 9.67
C ILE A 232 -12.65 2.49 9.30
N ARG A 233 -13.95 2.58 9.60
CA ARG A 233 -14.78 3.75 9.35
C ARG A 233 -14.23 5.02 9.99
N SER A 234 -13.70 4.95 11.21
CA SER A 234 -13.13 6.14 11.86
C SER A 234 -11.94 6.71 11.08
N ALA A 235 -11.10 5.89 10.43
CA ALA A 235 -10.03 6.37 9.57
C ALA A 235 -10.57 7.05 8.30
N MET A 236 -11.64 6.51 7.72
CA MET A 236 -12.31 7.12 6.57
C MET A 236 -12.93 8.48 6.93
N ASP A 237 -13.59 8.57 8.08
CA ASP A 237 -14.21 9.81 8.56
C ASP A 237 -13.12 10.87 8.82
N GLU A 238 -12.01 10.52 9.49
CA GLU A 238 -10.87 11.42 9.71
C GLU A 238 -10.29 11.98 8.39
N VAL A 239 -10.09 11.13 7.38
CA VAL A 239 -9.58 11.58 6.07
C VAL A 239 -10.62 12.44 5.36
N THR A 240 -11.91 12.06 5.43
CA THR A 240 -13.00 12.81 4.79
C THR A 240 -13.12 14.22 5.36
N GLU A 241 -13.09 14.35 6.70
CA GLU A 241 -13.11 15.63 7.40
C GLU A 241 -11.92 16.53 7.00
N LEU A 242 -10.72 15.95 6.88
CA LEU A 242 -9.54 16.69 6.40
C LEU A 242 -9.68 17.14 4.95
N LEU A 243 -10.23 16.30 4.06
CA LEU A 243 -10.48 16.69 2.67
C LEU A 243 -11.55 17.77 2.55
N ASP A 244 -12.56 17.76 3.45
CA ASP A 244 -13.56 18.83 3.57
C ASP A 244 -12.92 20.15 4.06
N GLU A 245 -12.09 20.11 5.11
CA GLU A 245 -11.36 21.27 5.63
C GLU A 245 -10.49 21.92 4.55
N LEU A 246 -9.82 21.10 3.73
CA LEU A 246 -8.92 21.54 2.67
C LEU A 246 -9.66 21.94 1.38
N GLY A 247 -10.99 21.85 1.34
CA GLY A 247 -11.78 22.23 0.17
C GLY A 247 -11.54 21.37 -1.07
N VAL A 248 -11.16 20.09 -0.87
CA VAL A 248 -10.90 19.16 -1.97
C VAL A 248 -12.20 18.86 -2.72
N THR A 249 -12.15 18.96 -4.05
CA THR A 249 -13.34 18.78 -4.89
C THR A 249 -13.91 17.37 -4.77
N HIS A 250 -15.19 17.21 -5.09
CA HIS A 250 -15.84 15.89 -5.11
C HIS A 250 -15.07 14.88 -5.98
N ASN A 251 -14.68 15.28 -7.19
CA ASN A 251 -13.97 14.39 -8.13
C ASN A 251 -12.59 13.98 -7.59
N ASP A 252 -11.86 14.91 -6.97
CA ASP A 252 -10.56 14.61 -6.37
C ASP A 252 -10.70 13.71 -5.14
N ARG A 253 -11.77 13.90 -4.35
CA ARG A 253 -12.11 12.99 -3.24
C ARG A 253 -12.39 11.57 -3.75
N GLU A 254 -13.18 11.41 -4.81
CA GLU A 254 -13.44 10.10 -5.40
C GLU A 254 -12.15 9.44 -5.92
N ALA A 255 -11.22 10.22 -6.47
CA ALA A 255 -9.90 9.72 -6.84
C ALA A 255 -9.14 9.23 -5.60
N ILE A 256 -8.98 10.07 -4.57
CA ILE A 256 -8.23 9.71 -3.35
C ILE A 256 -8.83 8.50 -2.64
N MET A 257 -10.14 8.46 -2.48
CA MET A 257 -10.83 7.44 -1.68
C MET A 257 -10.98 6.07 -2.37
N GLY A 258 -10.66 5.97 -3.66
CA GLY A 258 -10.70 4.67 -4.33
C GLY A 258 -10.23 4.66 -5.79
N GLY A 259 -10.45 5.75 -6.54
CA GLY A 259 -10.08 5.82 -7.96
C GLY A 259 -8.58 5.62 -8.20
N THR A 260 -7.74 6.25 -7.39
CA THR A 260 -6.29 6.12 -7.45
C THR A 260 -5.87 4.68 -7.15
N ALA A 261 -6.34 4.05 -6.08
CA ALA A 261 -5.97 2.66 -5.78
C ALA A 261 -6.44 1.68 -6.88
N ALA A 262 -7.63 1.90 -7.44
CA ALA A 262 -8.20 1.08 -8.51
C ALA A 262 -7.38 1.15 -9.80
N GLU A 263 -7.02 2.37 -10.23
CA GLU A 263 -6.16 2.59 -11.39
C GLU A 263 -4.76 2.02 -11.17
N TRP A 264 -4.23 2.12 -9.94
CA TRP A 264 -2.90 1.63 -9.59
C TRP A 264 -2.82 0.11 -9.70
N LEU A 265 -3.83 -0.61 -9.22
CA LEU A 265 -3.91 -2.06 -9.34
C LEU A 265 -4.46 -2.56 -10.69
N ARG A 266 -4.90 -1.65 -11.57
CA ARG A 266 -5.63 -1.99 -12.81
C ARG A 266 -6.81 -2.92 -12.49
N LEU A 267 -7.66 -2.54 -11.53
CA LEU A 267 -8.86 -3.29 -11.21
C LEU A 267 -9.87 -3.20 -12.36
N PRO A 268 -10.61 -4.28 -12.68
CA PRO A 268 -11.62 -4.24 -13.72
C PRO A 268 -12.66 -3.18 -13.40
N THR A 269 -13.06 -2.39 -14.40
CA THR A 269 -14.18 -1.46 -14.19
C THR A 269 -15.49 -2.23 -14.27
N ALA A 270 -16.54 -1.80 -13.57
CA ALA A 270 -17.86 -2.45 -13.56
C ALA A 270 -18.52 -2.63 -14.96
N LYS A 271 -17.92 -2.10 -16.03
CA LYS A 271 -18.34 -2.31 -17.43
C LYS A 271 -17.72 -3.53 -18.11
N GLU A 272 -16.66 -4.11 -17.55
CA GLU A 272 -15.93 -5.24 -18.16
C GLU A 272 -16.41 -6.60 -17.65
N SER A 273 -17.30 -6.61 -16.66
CA SER A 273 -17.86 -7.80 -16.01
C SER A 273 -19.34 -8.05 -16.34
N ALA A 274 -19.86 -7.42 -17.41
CA ALA A 274 -21.22 -7.61 -17.93
C ALA A 274 -21.22 -8.32 -19.29
#